data_AF-A0A8H4XD30-F1
#
_entry.id   AF-A0A8H4XD30-F1
#
_cell.length_a   1.000
_cell.length_b   1.000
_cell.length_c   1.000
_cell.angle_alpha   90.00
_cell.angle_beta   90.00
_cell.angle_gamma   90.00
#
_symmetry.space_group_name_H-M   'P 1'
#
loop_
_entity.id
_entity.type
_entity.pdbx_description
1 polymer ?
#
loop_
_entity_poly.entity_id
_entity_poly.type
_entity_poly.pdbx_seq_one_letter_code
_entity_poly.pdbx_strand_id
1 'polypeptide(L)'
;MNPSHPMNTSSNSQDSGAAASSSAIDSQTSYVAVRKCTQCGYFTAIYPITICQACKERGAEGKANADLARYAERKTGKTCVRCGKQDAVEGKVLCQACADLQTNKNLQQREQRMARYDQLKAEGFCQECAEKTNREVAQRMAKRKAAEEAEEAN
;
A
#
# COMPACT_ATOMS: atom_id res chain seq x y z
N MET A 1 27.28 18.49 17.20
CA MET A 1 28.15 17.81 16.21
C MET A 1 27.37 16.60 15.70
N ASN A 2 26.87 16.65 14.46
CA ASN A 2 26.04 15.58 13.88
C ASN A 2 26.95 14.60 13.10
N PRO A 3 26.85 13.29 13.32
CA PRO A 3 27.61 12.32 12.53
C PRO A 3 26.93 12.09 11.17
N SER A 4 27.65 12.38 10.10
CA SER A 4 27.29 12.06 8.72
C SER A 4 27.37 10.55 8.49
N HIS A 5 26.28 9.92 8.04
CA HIS A 5 26.29 8.51 7.64
C HIS A 5 26.74 8.35 6.18
N PRO A 6 27.61 7.37 5.86
CA PRO A 6 28.07 7.11 4.51
C PRO A 6 27.03 6.32 3.68
N MET A 7 26.88 6.71 2.42
CA MET A 7 26.08 6.03 1.40
C MET A 7 26.80 4.75 0.95
N ASN A 8 26.10 3.61 1.05
CA ASN A 8 26.58 2.32 0.57
C ASN A 8 26.18 2.12 -0.89
N THR A 9 27.14 2.21 -1.81
CA THR A 9 26.98 1.89 -3.24
C THR A 9 27.47 0.47 -3.49
N SER A 10 26.56 -0.50 -3.44
CA SER A 10 26.84 -1.88 -3.86
C SER A 10 26.47 -2.05 -5.33
N SER A 11 27.47 -1.92 -6.19
CA SER A 11 27.46 -2.34 -7.59
C SER A 11 27.58 -3.85 -7.64
N ASN A 12 26.56 -4.55 -8.13
CA ASN A 12 26.65 -5.98 -8.43
C ASN A 12 26.44 -6.19 -9.92
N SER A 13 27.55 -6.49 -10.58
CA SER A 13 27.69 -6.91 -11.97
C SER A 13 27.96 -8.42 -11.97
N GLN A 14 27.71 -9.09 -13.10
CA GLN A 14 27.91 -10.52 -13.40
C GLN A 14 26.66 -11.37 -13.08
N ASP A 15 26.23 -12.34 -13.89
CA ASP A 15 26.82 -12.94 -15.09
C ASP A 15 25.77 -13.65 -15.95
N SER A 16 26.18 -13.82 -17.21
CA SER A 16 25.80 -14.72 -18.30
C SER A 16 24.75 -15.84 -18.16
N GLY A 17 23.90 -15.92 -19.20
CA GLY A 17 23.85 -17.11 -20.07
C GLY A 17 22.88 -18.23 -19.73
N ALA A 18 21.66 -18.17 -20.28
CA ALA A 18 20.81 -19.35 -20.46
C ALA A 18 20.23 -19.37 -21.89
N ALA A 19 20.63 -20.39 -22.66
CA ALA A 19 20.10 -20.69 -23.98
C ALA A 19 18.68 -21.25 -23.84
N ALA A 20 17.69 -20.56 -24.41
CA ALA A 20 16.30 -21.00 -24.44
C ALA A 20 16.04 -21.83 -25.70
N SER A 21 15.63 -23.07 -25.47
CA SER A 21 15.10 -24.01 -26.44
C SER A 21 13.75 -23.52 -26.95
N SER A 22 13.63 -23.37 -28.27
CA SER A 22 12.44 -22.90 -28.96
C SER A 22 11.36 -23.99 -29.04
N SER A 23 10.49 -24.09 -28.04
CA SER A 23 9.22 -24.80 -28.14
C SER A 23 8.15 -23.88 -28.75
N ALA A 24 7.41 -24.41 -29.72
CA ALA A 24 6.39 -23.72 -30.47
C ALA A 24 5.24 -23.26 -29.56
N ILE A 25 5.16 -21.94 -29.35
CA ILE A 25 4.04 -21.29 -28.67
C ILE A 25 2.92 -21.11 -29.70
N ASP A 26 1.82 -21.83 -29.48
CA ASP A 26 0.58 -21.65 -30.23
C ASP A 26 0.15 -20.18 -30.16
N SER A 27 0.01 -19.58 -31.33
CA SER A 27 -0.14 -18.15 -31.58
C SER A 27 -1.56 -17.65 -31.31
N GLN A 28 -2.03 -17.75 -30.07
CA GLN A 28 -3.10 -16.88 -29.59
C GLN A 28 -2.49 -15.54 -29.17
N THR A 29 -2.10 -14.75 -30.16
CA THR A 29 -1.65 -13.36 -29.99
C THR A 29 -2.81 -12.54 -29.45
N SER A 30 -3.02 -12.54 -28.13
CA SER A 30 -4.01 -11.70 -27.48
C SER A 30 -3.65 -10.25 -27.80
N TYR A 31 -4.46 -9.63 -28.65
CA TYR A 31 -4.27 -8.25 -29.10
C TYR A 31 -4.26 -7.34 -27.87
N VAL A 32 -3.07 -6.95 -27.40
CA VAL A 32 -2.95 -5.96 -26.33
C VAL A 32 -3.39 -4.64 -26.93
N ALA A 33 -4.67 -4.30 -26.74
CA ALA A 33 -5.23 -3.06 -27.22
C ALA A 33 -4.48 -1.90 -26.56
N VAL A 34 -3.51 -1.32 -27.28
CA VAL A 34 -2.79 -0.13 -26.84
C VAL A 34 -3.80 1.01 -26.75
N ARG A 35 -4.07 1.50 -25.54
CA ARG A 35 -4.95 2.63 -25.30
C ARG A 35 -4.15 3.87 -24.89
N LYS A 36 -4.65 5.04 -25.26
CA LYS A 36 -4.10 6.32 -24.80
C LYS A 36 -4.54 6.59 -23.36
N CYS A 37 -3.62 7.07 -22.54
CA CYS A 37 -3.91 7.65 -21.24
C CYS A 37 -4.94 8.77 -21.40
N THR A 38 -6.03 8.74 -20.62
CA THR A 38 -7.11 9.73 -20.72
C THR A 38 -6.71 11.13 -20.25
N GLN A 39 -5.60 11.26 -19.52
CA GLN A 39 -5.13 12.53 -18.97
C GLN A 39 -4.10 13.22 -19.88
N CYS A 40 -3.10 12.51 -20.38
CA CYS A 40 -2.03 13.10 -21.19
C CYS A 40 -2.01 12.63 -22.66
N GLY A 41 -2.86 11.69 -23.05
CA GLY A 41 -2.91 11.16 -24.41
C GLY A 41 -1.77 10.20 -24.77
N TYR A 42 -0.80 9.97 -23.87
CA TYR A 42 0.32 9.07 -24.10
C TYR A 42 -0.13 7.61 -24.13
N PHE A 43 0.37 6.81 -25.06
CA PHE A 43 0.00 5.41 -25.21
C PHE A 43 0.54 4.56 -24.05
N THR A 44 -0.32 3.82 -23.38
CA THR A 44 0.05 2.90 -22.29
C THR A 44 -0.40 1.48 -22.62
N ALA A 45 0.50 0.52 -22.49
CA ALA A 45 0.33 -0.84 -22.99
C ALA A 45 -0.36 -1.81 -22.01
N ILE A 46 -0.95 -1.35 -20.90
CA ILE A 46 -1.43 -2.28 -19.85
C ILE A 46 -2.90 -2.02 -19.53
N TYR A 47 -3.76 -2.85 -20.12
CA TYR A 47 -5.16 -2.99 -19.70
C TYR A 47 -5.18 -3.60 -18.28
N PRO A 48 -6.02 -3.13 -17.34
CA PRO A 48 -7.16 -2.23 -17.49
C PRO A 48 -6.90 -0.76 -17.09
N ILE A 49 -5.66 -0.26 -17.12
CA ILE A 49 -5.36 1.06 -16.55
C ILE A 49 -5.69 2.18 -17.55
N THR A 50 -6.54 3.13 -17.16
CA THR A 50 -6.99 4.27 -17.99
C THR A 50 -6.06 5.50 -17.92
N ILE A 51 -5.16 5.55 -16.93
CA ILE A 51 -4.19 6.63 -16.72
C ILE A 51 -2.76 6.07 -16.67
N CYS A 52 -1.79 6.75 -17.28
CA CYS A 52 -0.39 6.32 -17.19
C CYS A 52 0.15 6.49 -15.76
N GLN A 53 1.18 5.71 -15.41
CA GLN A 53 1.83 5.76 -14.09
C GLN A 53 2.28 7.19 -13.73
N ALA A 54 2.90 7.92 -14.67
CA ALA A 54 3.31 9.31 -14.45
C ALA A 54 2.13 10.28 -14.21
N CYS A 55 0.98 10.07 -14.85
CA CYS A 55 -0.25 10.84 -14.55
C CYS A 55 -0.83 10.47 -13.19
N LYS A 56 -0.76 9.18 -12.82
CA LYS A 56 -1.21 8.69 -11.51
C LYS A 56 -0.37 9.29 -10.37
N GLU A 57 0.94 9.32 -10.52
CA GLU A 57 1.88 9.90 -9.54
C GLU A 57 1.70 11.41 -9.42
N ARG A 58 1.66 12.15 -10.55
CA ARG A 58 1.33 13.59 -10.55
C ARG A 58 -0.01 13.89 -9.90
N GLY A 59 -1.02 13.04 -10.15
CA GLY A 59 -2.32 13.12 -9.49
C GLY A 59 -2.26 12.84 -7.99
N ALA A 60 -1.40 11.91 -7.55
CA ALA A 60 -1.21 11.59 -6.14
C ALA A 60 -0.56 12.73 -5.36
N GLU A 61 0.49 13.34 -5.92
CA GLU A 61 1.16 14.52 -5.33
C GLU A 61 0.21 15.72 -5.29
N GLY A 62 -0.47 16.01 -6.40
CA GLY A 62 -1.46 17.09 -6.48
C GLY A 62 -2.60 16.89 -5.47
N LYS A 63 -3.09 15.65 -5.33
CA LYS A 63 -4.11 15.30 -4.32
C LYS A 63 -3.57 15.46 -2.89
N ALA A 64 -2.35 15.03 -2.62
CA ALA A 64 -1.73 15.18 -1.29
C ALA A 64 -1.59 16.66 -0.91
N ASN A 65 -1.14 17.51 -1.83
CA ASN A 65 -1.04 18.96 -1.63
C ASN A 65 -2.43 19.59 -1.41
N ALA A 66 -3.44 19.19 -2.19
CA ALA A 66 -4.81 19.66 -2.00
C ALA A 66 -5.43 19.19 -0.67
N ASP A 67 -5.12 17.97 -0.23
CA ASP A 67 -5.53 17.42 1.07
C ASP A 67 -4.88 18.21 2.22
N LEU A 68 -3.59 18.54 2.12
CA LEU A 68 -2.86 19.38 3.07
C LEU A 68 -3.42 20.81 3.14
N ALA A 69 -3.71 21.42 1.99
CA ALA A 69 -4.32 22.75 1.92
C ALA A 69 -5.71 22.77 2.60
N ARG A 70 -6.59 21.81 2.25
CA ARG A 70 -7.91 21.68 2.89
C ARG A 70 -7.82 21.42 4.38
N TYR A 71 -6.84 20.64 4.82
CA TYR A 71 -6.60 20.39 6.24
C TYR A 71 -6.20 21.67 6.96
N ALA A 72 -5.27 22.45 6.39
CA ALA A 72 -4.84 23.73 6.95
C ALA A 72 -6.00 24.73 7.06
N GLU A 73 -6.80 24.88 6.00
CA GLU A 73 -7.99 25.74 5.98
C GLU A 73 -9.01 25.35 7.05
N ARG A 74 -9.32 24.06 7.20
CA ARG A 74 -10.27 23.59 8.23
C ARG A 74 -9.73 23.81 9.65
N LYS A 75 -8.44 23.58 9.85
CA LYS A 75 -7.78 23.76 11.14
C LYS A 75 -7.80 25.23 11.59
N THR A 76 -7.57 26.18 10.68
CA THR A 76 -7.63 27.61 11.00
C THR A 76 -9.07 28.12 11.12
N GLY A 77 -9.99 27.62 10.30
CA GLY A 77 -11.41 27.97 10.30
C GLY A 77 -12.23 27.39 11.45
N LYS A 78 -11.60 26.75 12.44
CA LYS A 78 -12.26 26.04 13.57
C LYS A 78 -13.32 25.03 13.11
N THR A 79 -13.22 24.49 11.90
CA THR A 79 -14.13 23.48 11.37
C THR A 79 -13.55 22.09 11.59
N CYS A 80 -14.39 21.09 11.85
CA CYS A 80 -13.94 19.71 11.99
C CYS A 80 -13.16 19.24 10.75
N VAL A 81 -11.90 18.83 10.95
CA VAL A 81 -11.02 18.42 9.84
C VAL A 81 -11.51 17.14 9.14
N ARG A 82 -12.27 16.29 9.86
CA ARG A 82 -12.78 15.02 9.37
C ARG A 82 -14.06 15.15 8.55
N CYS A 83 -15.12 15.73 9.13
CA CYS A 83 -16.40 15.84 8.43
C CYS A 83 -16.54 17.12 7.61
N GLY A 84 -15.84 18.21 7.97
CA GLY A 84 -15.94 19.51 7.31
C GLY A 84 -17.31 20.19 7.46
N LYS A 85 -18.19 19.70 8.34
CA LYS A 85 -19.60 20.15 8.46
C LYS A 85 -19.92 20.91 9.73
N GLN A 86 -19.29 20.52 10.83
CA GLN A 86 -19.52 21.08 12.17
C GLN A 86 -18.25 21.73 12.67
N ASP A 87 -18.41 22.70 13.56
CA ASP A 87 -17.29 23.33 14.24
C ASP A 87 -16.55 22.30 15.10
N ALA A 88 -15.23 22.48 15.18
CA ALA A 88 -14.40 21.71 16.07
C ALA A 88 -14.64 22.15 17.52
N VAL A 89 -14.54 21.19 18.45
CA VAL A 89 -14.57 21.51 19.88
C VAL A 89 -13.36 22.39 20.21
N GLU A 90 -13.52 23.34 21.13
CA GLU A 90 -12.46 24.26 21.53
C GLU A 90 -11.17 23.50 21.93
N GLY A 91 -10.04 23.94 21.39
CA GLY A 91 -8.73 23.30 21.57
C GLY A 91 -8.55 21.97 20.83
N LYS A 92 -9.53 21.50 20.06
CA LYS A 92 -9.48 20.25 19.27
C LYS A 92 -9.64 20.53 17.78
N VAL A 93 -9.32 19.53 16.95
CA VAL A 93 -9.49 19.59 15.48
C VAL A 93 -10.74 18.86 14.98
N LEU A 94 -11.48 18.20 15.88
CA LEU A 94 -12.67 17.41 15.57
C LEU A 94 -13.90 18.00 16.26
N CYS A 95 -15.06 17.87 15.61
CA CYS A 95 -16.33 18.07 16.28
C CYS A 95 -16.59 16.92 17.28
N GLN A 96 -17.51 17.14 18.22
CA GLN A 96 -17.82 16.19 19.29
C GLN A 96 -18.18 14.80 18.72
N ALA A 97 -19.10 14.74 17.75
CA ALA A 97 -19.53 13.48 17.14
C ALA A 97 -18.38 12.70 16.46
N CYS A 98 -17.47 13.41 15.76
CA CYS A 98 -16.31 12.76 15.14
C CYS A 98 -15.27 12.29 16.17
N ALA A 99 -15.12 13.04 17.27
CA ALA A 99 -14.25 12.66 18.38
C ALA A 99 -14.79 11.40 19.08
N ASP A 100 -16.09 11.34 19.37
CA ASP A 100 -16.74 10.17 19.98
C ASP A 100 -16.62 8.93 19.10
N LEU A 101 -16.86 9.09 17.80
CA LEU A 101 -16.67 8.00 16.83
C LEU A 101 -15.20 7.50 16.80
N GLN A 102 -14.22 8.40 16.89
CA GLN A 102 -12.82 8.01 16.96
C GLN A 102 -12.49 7.28 18.25
N THR A 103 -13.01 7.75 19.39
CA THR A 103 -12.86 7.11 20.70
C THR A 103 -13.43 5.70 20.67
N ASN A 104 -14.66 5.51 20.18
CA ASN A 104 -15.30 4.20 20.08
C ASN A 104 -14.51 3.24 19.18
N LYS A 105 -14.03 3.72 18.03
CA LYS A 105 -13.17 2.93 17.14
C LYS A 105 -11.88 2.50 17.84
N ASN A 106 -11.26 3.40 18.61
CA ASN A 106 -10.04 3.08 19.35
C ASN A 106 -10.28 2.06 20.47
N LEU A 107 -11.43 2.13 21.15
CA LEU A 107 -11.85 1.16 22.16
C LEU A 107 -12.07 -0.23 21.54
N GLN A 108 -12.84 -0.33 20.46
CA GLN A 108 -13.05 -1.59 19.74
C GLN A 108 -11.74 -2.21 19.26
N GLN A 109 -10.83 -1.41 18.70
CA GLN A 109 -9.51 -1.89 18.29
C GLN A 109 -8.66 -2.35 19.47
N ARG A 110 -8.78 -1.69 20.63
CA ARG A 110 -8.11 -2.11 21.86
C ARG A 110 -8.63 -3.47 22.33
N GLU A 111 -9.95 -3.64 22.37
CA GLU A 111 -10.60 -4.91 22.73
C GLU A 111 -10.17 -6.04 21.80
N GLN A 112 -10.17 -5.81 20.49
CA GLN A 112 -9.69 -6.81 19.51
C GLN A 112 -8.21 -7.18 19.73
N ARG A 113 -7.35 -6.20 20.01
CA ARG A 113 -5.93 -6.47 20.32
C ARG A 113 -5.77 -7.29 21.61
N MET A 114 -6.55 -6.99 22.63
CA MET A 114 -6.54 -7.75 23.89
C MET A 114 -7.04 -9.18 23.68
N ALA A 115 -8.17 -9.36 22.99
CA ALA A 115 -8.71 -10.68 22.68
C ALA A 115 -7.70 -11.54 21.89
N ARG A 116 -7.03 -10.93 20.88
CA ARG A 116 -5.96 -11.61 20.14
C ARG A 116 -4.79 -11.99 21.05
N TYR A 117 -4.39 -11.11 21.97
CA TYR A 117 -3.33 -11.40 22.92
C TYR A 117 -3.69 -12.55 23.86
N ASP A 118 -4.91 -12.55 24.41
CA ASP A 118 -5.39 -13.60 25.30
C ASP A 118 -5.47 -14.95 24.58
N GLN A 119 -5.94 -14.97 23.32
CA GLN A 119 -5.92 -16.16 22.48
C GLN A 119 -4.50 -16.71 22.28
N LEU A 120 -3.56 -15.86 21.87
CA LEU A 120 -2.16 -16.28 21.67
C LEU A 120 -1.55 -16.82 22.97
N LYS A 121 -1.84 -16.17 24.09
CA LYS A 121 -1.39 -16.61 25.41
C LYS A 121 -1.97 -17.97 25.79
N ALA A 122 -3.25 -18.22 25.51
CA ALA A 122 -3.89 -19.52 25.74
C ALA A 122 -3.27 -20.63 24.88
N GLU A 123 -2.83 -20.30 23.67
CA GLU A 123 -2.11 -21.21 22.76
C GLU A 123 -0.61 -21.37 23.13
N GLY A 124 -0.11 -20.64 24.13
CA GLY A 124 1.29 -20.70 24.58
C GLY A 124 2.26 -19.88 23.72
N PHE A 125 1.75 -19.00 22.86
CA PHE A 125 2.57 -18.13 22.01
C PHE A 125 2.69 -16.71 22.59
N CYS A 126 3.88 -16.11 22.49
CA CYS A 126 4.02 -14.67 22.64
C CYS A 126 3.70 -13.94 21.30
N GLN A 127 3.45 -12.63 21.34
CA GLN A 127 3.13 -11.85 20.14
C GLN A 127 4.23 -11.92 19.07
N GLU A 128 5.50 -11.84 19.46
CA GLU A 128 6.63 -11.90 18.54
C GLU A 128 6.75 -13.26 17.85
N CYS A 129 6.58 -14.36 18.62
CA CYS A 129 6.55 -15.71 18.07
C CYS A 129 5.39 -15.87 17.08
N ALA A 130 4.19 -15.39 17.43
CA ALA A 130 3.04 -15.43 16.54
C ALA A 130 3.28 -14.64 15.24
N GLU A 131 3.90 -13.47 15.31
CA GLU A 131 4.26 -12.68 14.13
C GLU A 131 5.32 -13.37 13.26
N LYS A 132 6.31 -14.01 13.88
CA LYS A 132 7.32 -14.80 13.17
C LYS A 132 6.69 -15.97 12.43
N THR A 133 5.81 -16.74 13.10
CA THR A 133 5.09 -17.86 12.47
C THR A 133 4.23 -17.37 11.30
N ASN A 134 3.50 -16.26 11.47
CA ASN A 134 2.72 -15.67 10.37
C ASN A 134 3.59 -15.25 9.18
N ARG A 135 4.77 -14.67 9.43
CA ARG A 135 5.73 -14.29 8.39
C ARG A 135 6.25 -15.51 7.64
N GLU A 136 6.62 -16.57 8.35
CA GLU A 136 7.11 -17.82 7.76
C GLU A 136 6.02 -18.51 6.91
N VAL A 137 4.77 -18.55 7.40
CA VAL A 137 3.62 -19.06 6.64
C VAL A 137 3.39 -18.23 5.39
N ALA A 138 3.39 -16.90 5.49
CA ALA A 138 3.23 -16.02 4.33
C ALA A 138 4.33 -16.22 3.27
N GLN A 139 5.58 -16.40 3.70
CA GLN A 139 6.70 -16.72 2.80
C GLN A 139 6.53 -18.07 2.10
N ARG A 140 6.05 -19.11 2.80
CA ARG A 140 5.77 -20.41 2.19
C ARG A 140 4.65 -20.33 1.16
N MET A 141 3.57 -19.60 1.48
CA MET A 141 2.47 -19.39 0.54
C MET A 141 2.92 -18.61 -0.71
N ALA A 142 3.71 -17.55 -0.53
CA ALA A 142 4.28 -16.79 -1.64
C ALA A 142 5.19 -17.65 -2.53
N LYS A 143 6.02 -18.52 -1.94
CA LYS A 143 6.87 -19.46 -2.70
C LYS A 143 6.04 -20.46 -3.51
N ARG A 144 4.95 -21.02 -2.93
CA ARG A 144 4.06 -21.92 -3.66
C ARG A 144 3.39 -21.23 -4.83
N LYS A 145 2.84 -20.02 -4.61
CA LYS A 145 2.23 -19.24 -5.67
C LYS A 145 3.21 -18.92 -6.80
N ALA A 146 4.45 -18.53 -6.46
CA ALA A 146 5.49 -18.28 -7.45
C ALA A 146 5.88 -19.54 -8.24
N ALA A 147 5.84 -20.72 -7.61
CA ALA A 147 6.08 -21.99 -8.29
C ALA A 147 4.92 -22.36 -9.22
N GLU A 148 3.67 -22.15 -8.81
CA GLU A 148 2.47 -22.34 -9.66
C GLU A 148 2.51 -21.39 -10.88
N GLU A 149 2.80 -20.11 -10.67
CA GLU A 149 2.95 -19.12 -11.76
C GLU A 149 4.13 -19.47 -12.70
N ALA A 150 5.18 -20.11 -12.19
CA ALA A 150 6.31 -20.57 -13.02
C ALA A 150 5.98 -21.85 -13.78
N GLU A 151 5.14 -22.74 -13.24
CA GLU A 151 4.65 -23.93 -13.93
C GLU A 151 3.70 -23.55 -15.07
N GLU A 152 2.80 -22.58 -14.84
CA GLU A 152 1.90 -22.06 -15.88
C GLU A 152 2.61 -21.32 -17.03
N ALA A 153 3.85 -20.86 -16.80
CA ALA A 153 4.64 -20.12 -17.78
C ALA A 153 5.50 -21.01 -18.70
N ASN A 154 5.66 -22.30 -18.37
CA ASN A 154 6.44 -23.28 -19.14
C ASN A 154 5.55 -24.13 -20.06
#